data_AF-A0A3D5I006-F1
#
_entry.id   AF-A0A3D5I006-F1
#
_cell.length_a   1.000
_cell.length_b   1.000
_cell.length_c   1.000
_cell.angle_alpha   90.00
_cell.angle_beta   90.00
_cell.angle_gamma   90.00
#
_symmetry.space_group_name_H-M   'P 1'
#
loop_
_entity.id
_entity.type
_entity.pdbx_description
1 polymer ?
#
loop_
_entity_poly.entity_id
_entity_poly.type
_entity_poly.pdbx_seq_one_letter_code
_entity_poly.pdbx_strand_id
1 'polypeptide(L)'
;MAKALLLLLTIGMAVPGLAQECRGKDGAWQQCSLDWIDPGRRWDLRLPNEHWQISHDGSGSMQIREAGGQWVPAQARWQEPGVLCWGELCARGPLPLD
;
A
#
# COMPACT_ATOMS: atom_id res chain seq x y z
N MET A 1 -2.19 -50.54 22.52
CA MET A 1 -2.11 -49.20 23.17
C MET A 1 -1.96 -48.16 22.06
N ALA A 2 -3.07 -47.66 21.52
CA ALA A 2 -3.06 -46.71 20.40
C ALA A 2 -2.73 -45.31 20.93
N LYS A 3 -1.61 -44.74 20.52
CA LYS A 3 -1.18 -43.39 20.91
C LYS A 3 -1.85 -42.41 19.95
N ALA A 4 -2.93 -41.78 20.41
CA ALA A 4 -3.69 -40.80 19.65
C ALA A 4 -2.79 -39.61 19.28
N LEU A 5 -2.60 -39.41 17.98
CA LEU A 5 -1.87 -38.29 17.41
C LEU A 5 -2.83 -37.10 17.35
N LEU A 6 -2.75 -36.18 18.32
CA LEU A 6 -3.47 -34.91 18.27
C LEU A 6 -2.86 -34.05 17.16
N LEU A 7 -3.52 -34.00 16.00
CA LEU A 7 -3.30 -32.99 14.98
C LEU A 7 -3.95 -31.69 15.45
N LEU A 8 -3.17 -30.85 16.14
CA LEU A 8 -3.52 -29.45 16.38
C LEU A 8 -3.43 -28.70 15.05
N LEU A 9 -4.53 -28.61 14.33
CA LEU A 9 -4.70 -27.65 13.23
C LEU A 9 -4.74 -26.24 13.83
N THR A 10 -3.57 -25.64 14.05
CA THR A 10 -3.50 -24.19 14.25
C THR A 10 -3.85 -23.54 12.92
N ILE A 11 -5.10 -23.11 12.79
CA ILE A 11 -5.52 -22.18 11.75
C ILE A 11 -4.58 -20.98 11.89
N GLY A 12 -3.70 -20.80 10.90
CA GLY A 12 -2.84 -19.62 10.83
C GLY A 12 -3.76 -18.40 10.80
N MET A 13 -3.74 -17.60 11.86
CA MET A 13 -4.44 -16.32 11.88
C MET A 13 -3.85 -15.49 10.73
N ALA A 14 -4.67 -15.15 9.73
CA ALA A 14 -4.35 -14.04 8.85
C ALA A 14 -4.20 -12.83 9.77
N VAL A 15 -2.98 -12.35 9.96
CA VAL A 15 -2.74 -11.10 10.66
C VAL A 15 -3.40 -10.04 9.80
N PRO A 16 -4.45 -9.34 10.26
CA PRO A 16 -5.14 -8.36 9.44
C PRO A 16 -4.23 -7.13 9.32
N GLY A 17 -3.38 -7.14 8.29
CA GLY A 17 -3.06 -5.93 7.55
C GLY A 17 -4.34 -5.56 6.83
N LEU A 18 -5.08 -4.62 7.42
CA LEU A 18 -6.39 -4.15 6.97
C LEU A 18 -6.37 -3.97 5.43
N ALA A 19 -7.34 -4.54 4.73
CA ALA A 19 -7.33 -4.58 3.27
C ALA A 19 -7.36 -3.15 2.70
N GLN A 20 -6.32 -2.81 1.92
CA GLN A 20 -6.24 -1.55 1.20
C GLN A 20 -6.77 -1.73 -0.21
N GLU A 21 -7.36 -0.67 -0.73
CA GLU A 21 -7.72 -0.59 -2.13
C GLU A 21 -7.03 0.60 -2.77
N CYS A 22 -6.62 0.43 -4.01
CA CYS A 22 -5.96 1.45 -4.78
C CYS A 22 -6.66 1.61 -6.13
N ARG A 23 -6.49 2.78 -6.73
CA ARG A 23 -6.82 3.02 -8.13
C ARG A 23 -5.79 3.95 -8.76
N GLY A 24 -5.46 3.69 -10.02
CA GLY A 24 -4.82 4.69 -10.88
C GLY A 24 -5.86 5.68 -11.43
N LYS A 25 -5.41 6.54 -12.35
CA LYS A 25 -6.17 7.66 -12.94
C LYS A 25 -7.62 7.34 -13.30
N ASP A 26 -7.81 6.29 -14.09
CA ASP A 26 -9.12 5.91 -14.64
C ASP A 26 -9.50 4.46 -14.25
N GLY A 27 -8.83 3.93 -13.22
CA GLY A 27 -9.00 2.55 -12.78
C GLY A 27 -10.17 2.35 -11.81
N ALA A 28 -10.72 1.15 -11.79
CA ALA A 28 -11.57 0.71 -10.69
C ALA A 28 -10.73 0.56 -9.41
N TRP A 29 -11.36 0.73 -8.26
CA TRP A 29 -10.77 0.33 -6.99
C TRP A 29 -10.48 -1.17 -7.02
N GLN A 30 -9.26 -1.53 -6.66
CA GLN A 30 -8.79 -2.91 -6.63
C GLN A 30 -7.95 -3.13 -5.38
N GLN A 31 -7.95 -4.36 -4.89
CA GLN A 31 -7.12 -4.73 -3.75
C GLN A 31 -5.65 -4.49 -4.10
N CYS A 32 -4.94 -3.83 -3.19
CA CYS A 32 -3.52 -3.50 -3.35
C CYS A 32 -2.77 -3.68 -2.03
N SER A 33 -1.44 -3.58 -2.07
CA SER A 33 -0.62 -3.34 -0.88
C SER A 33 0.03 -1.96 -0.96
N LEU A 34 0.15 -1.30 0.18
CA LEU A 34 0.95 -0.11 0.42
C LEU A 34 1.90 -0.43 1.57
N ASP A 35 3.14 -0.71 1.23
CA ASP A 35 4.18 -1.19 2.13
C ASP A 35 5.17 -0.07 2.43
N TRP A 36 5.54 0.13 3.70
CA TRP A 36 6.68 1.00 4.03
C TRP A 36 7.98 0.31 3.64
N ILE A 37 8.84 1.02 2.93
CA ILE A 37 10.24 0.62 2.73
C ILE A 37 11.13 1.35 3.74
N ASP A 38 10.73 2.58 4.07
CA ASP A 38 11.39 3.47 5.01
C ASP A 38 10.31 4.35 5.64
N PRO A 39 9.92 4.12 6.91
CA PRO A 39 8.79 4.80 7.55
C PRO A 39 8.84 6.32 7.38
N GLY A 40 7.72 6.94 7.04
CA GLY A 40 7.62 8.38 6.75
C GLY A 40 8.40 8.91 5.53
N ARG A 41 9.14 8.06 4.80
CA ARG A 41 10.00 8.49 3.69
C ARG A 41 9.78 7.74 2.38
N ARG A 42 9.59 6.41 2.41
CA ARG A 42 9.44 5.62 1.19
C ARG A 42 8.39 4.54 1.34
N TRP A 43 7.54 4.47 0.31
CA TRP A 43 6.48 3.48 0.22
C TRP A 43 6.49 2.83 -1.16
N ASP A 44 6.18 1.54 -1.18
CA ASP A 44 5.88 0.78 -2.38
C ASP A 44 4.37 0.52 -2.41
N LEU A 45 3.71 0.85 -3.52
CA LEU A 45 2.29 0.61 -3.74
C LEU A 45 2.13 -0.38 -4.90
N ARG A 46 1.48 -1.52 -4.66
CA ARG A 46 1.34 -2.62 -5.61
C ARG A 46 -0.11 -2.87 -5.94
N LEU A 47 -0.50 -2.52 -7.16
CA LEU A 47 -1.74 -3.00 -7.79
C LEU A 47 -1.43 -4.30 -8.56
N PRO A 48 -2.43 -5.12 -8.91
CA PRO A 48 -2.28 -6.32 -9.73
C PRO A 48 -1.33 -6.22 -10.93
N ASN A 49 -1.33 -5.08 -11.64
CA ASN A 49 -0.53 -4.88 -12.85
C ASN A 49 0.42 -3.67 -12.78
N GLU A 50 0.50 -2.99 -11.65
CA GLU A 50 1.27 -1.75 -11.51
C GLU A 50 2.05 -1.75 -10.20
N HIS A 51 3.30 -1.31 -10.26
CA HIS A 51 4.12 -1.12 -9.07
C HIS A 51 4.59 0.32 -9.04
N TRP A 52 4.15 1.06 -8.04
CA TRP A 52 4.48 2.45 -7.82
C TRP A 52 5.40 2.59 -6.62
N GLN A 53 6.30 3.58 -6.70
CA GLN A 53 7.18 3.95 -5.61
C GLN A 53 6.95 5.42 -5.29
N ILE A 54 6.82 5.71 -4.00
CA ILE A 54 6.57 7.05 -3.48
C ILE A 54 7.72 7.40 -2.55
N SER A 55 8.28 8.61 -2.71
CA SER A 55 9.34 9.12 -1.87
C SER A 55 8.95 10.48 -1.30
N HIS A 56 9.21 10.67 -0.01
CA HIS A 56 9.13 11.94 0.70
C HIS A 56 10.51 12.22 1.30
N ASP A 57 11.02 13.43 1.09
CA ASP A 57 12.38 13.79 1.51
C ASP A 57 12.45 14.46 2.90
N GLY A 58 11.31 14.58 3.60
CA GLY A 58 11.23 15.25 4.90
C GLY A 58 11.11 16.78 4.82
N SER A 59 11.25 17.38 3.64
CA SER A 59 11.09 18.83 3.42
C SER A 59 9.66 19.21 3.01
N GLY A 60 8.76 18.22 2.88
CA GLY A 60 7.43 18.38 2.28
C GLY A 60 7.41 18.12 0.77
N SER A 61 8.57 17.83 0.16
CA SER A 61 8.63 17.46 -1.26
C SER A 61 8.37 15.96 -1.41
N MET A 62 7.43 15.62 -2.29
CA MET A 62 7.13 14.24 -2.64
C MET A 62 7.40 13.97 -4.11
N GLN A 63 7.81 12.74 -4.40
CA GLN A 63 7.99 12.23 -5.75
C GLN A 63 7.33 10.87 -5.89
N ILE A 64 6.90 10.56 -7.10
CA ILE A 64 6.31 9.28 -7.45
C ILE A 64 6.91 8.77 -8.76
N ARG A 65 6.98 7.46 -8.92
CA ARG A 65 7.24 6.81 -10.21
C ARG A 65 6.57 5.45 -10.28
N GLU A 66 6.30 5.00 -11.49
CA GLU A 66 6.15 3.58 -11.77
C GLU A 66 7.53 2.91 -11.68
N ALA A 67 7.60 1.66 -11.22
CA ALA A 67 8.84 0.94 -11.03
C ALA A 67 9.67 0.91 -12.33
N GLY A 68 10.93 1.37 -12.25
CA GLY A 68 11.82 1.51 -13.42
C GLY A 68 11.62 2.79 -14.24
N GLY A 69 10.58 3.56 -13.96
CA GLY A 69 10.31 4.86 -14.57
C GLY A 69 11.12 6.02 -13.96
N GLN A 70 10.89 7.22 -14.49
CA GLN A 70 11.44 8.46 -13.97
C GLN A 70 10.65 8.96 -12.76
N TRP A 71 11.34 9.52 -11.77
CA TRP A 71 10.70 10.22 -10.67
C TRP A 71 10.09 11.53 -11.16
N VAL A 72 8.82 11.74 -10.84
CA VAL A 72 8.12 12.99 -11.09
C VAL A 72 7.61 13.59 -9.78
N PRO A 73 7.55 14.92 -9.66
CA PRO A 73 6.96 15.56 -8.48
C PRO A 73 5.51 15.12 -8.25
N ALA A 74 5.16 14.89 -6.99
CA ALA A 74 3.81 14.54 -6.56
C ALA A 74 3.40 15.38 -5.35
N GLN A 75 2.09 15.44 -5.09
CA GLN A 75 1.54 16.01 -3.86
C GLN A 75 0.55 15.00 -3.29
N ALA A 76 0.71 14.68 -2.00
CA ALA A 76 -0.27 13.93 -1.25
C ALA A 76 -1.48 14.82 -0.95
N ARG A 77 -2.67 14.38 -1.34
CA ARG A 77 -3.93 15.10 -1.10
C ARG A 77 -5.00 14.15 -0.63
N TRP A 78 -5.63 14.50 0.48
CA TRP A 78 -6.87 13.87 0.92
C TRP A 78 -8.00 14.35 0.01
N GLN A 79 -8.64 13.43 -0.72
CA GLN A 79 -9.78 13.76 -1.58
C GLN A 79 -11.10 13.62 -0.82
N GLU A 80 -11.20 12.54 -0.04
CA GLU A 80 -12.36 12.17 0.77
C GLU A 80 -11.86 11.50 2.06
N PRO A 81 -12.69 11.35 3.10
CA PRO A 81 -12.30 10.66 4.33
C PRO A 81 -11.72 9.27 4.04
N GLY A 82 -10.47 9.05 4.43
CA GLY A 82 -9.77 7.78 4.23
C GLY A 82 -9.28 7.52 2.81
N VAL A 83 -9.30 8.51 1.91
CA VAL A 83 -8.75 8.41 0.54
C VAL A 83 -7.61 9.41 0.35
N LEU A 84 -6.39 8.89 0.22
CA LEU A 84 -5.18 9.68 -0.05
C LEU A 84 -4.72 9.46 -1.49
N CYS A 85 -4.42 10.54 -2.21
CA CYS A 85 -3.92 10.47 -3.58
C CYS A 85 -2.56 11.17 -3.74
N TRP A 86 -1.70 10.61 -4.58
CA TRP A 86 -0.43 11.17 -5.05
C TRP A 86 -0.54 11.46 -6.55
N GLY A 87 -1.19 12.57 -6.87
CA GLY A 87 -1.64 12.83 -8.25
C GLY A 87 -2.85 11.96 -8.59
N GLU A 88 -2.72 11.12 -9.61
CA GLU A 88 -3.79 10.26 -10.11
C GLU A 88 -3.84 8.87 -9.43
N LEU A 89 -2.78 8.50 -8.70
CA LEU A 89 -2.75 7.27 -7.91
C LEU A 89 -3.37 7.53 -6.55
N CYS A 90 -4.41 6.78 -6.20
CA CYS A 90 -5.09 6.89 -4.92
C CYS A 90 -5.07 5.56 -4.17
N ALA A 91 -5.00 5.65 -2.84
CA ALA A 91 -5.18 4.54 -1.91
C ALA A 91 -6.25 4.88 -0.88
N ARG A 92 -7.00 3.87 -0.44
CA ARG A 92 -8.02 4.03 0.60
C ARG A 92 -7.97 2.96 1.67
N GLY A 93 -8.47 3.35 2.84
CA GLY A 93 -8.57 2.52 4.03
C GLY A 93 -7.41 2.76 5.00
N PRO A 94 -6.76 1.69 5.49
CA PRO A 94 -5.75 1.72 6.55
C PRO A 94 -4.36 2.10 6.01
N LEU A 95 -4.09 3.40 5.88
CA LEU A 95 -2.87 3.88 5.24
C LEU A 95 -1.71 3.98 6.25
N PRO A 96 -0.58 3.29 6.06
CA PRO A 96 0.58 3.37 6.93
C PRO A 96 1.42 4.62 6.60
N LEU A 97 0.94 5.78 7.04
CA LEU A 97 1.56 7.08 6.74
C LEU A 97 2.59 7.52 7.80
N ASP A 98 2.67 6.80 8.91
CA ASP A 98 3.56 7.07 10.04
C ASP A 98 4.98 6.50 9.83
#